data_AF-R4WU49-F1
#
_entry.id   AF-R4WU49-F1
#
_cell.length_a   1.000
_cell.length_b   1.000
_cell.length_c   1.000
_cell.angle_alpha   90.00
_cell.angle_beta   90.00
_cell.angle_gamma   90.00
#
_symmetry.space_group_name_H-M   'P 1'
#
loop_
_entity.id
_entity.type
_entity.pdbx_description
1 polymer ?
#
loop_
_entity_poly.entity_id
_entity_poly.type
_entity_poly.pdbx_seq_one_letter_code
_entity_poly.pdbx_strand_id
1 'polypeptide(L)'
;MEGTAMRESRNFPRSVCIATPAYEGTCKMSYVESLLPLVIQMMRQNIGIHFTTSKGALVVPGRNLCVDYFLNRTDASHLLFIDNDMSWRATDLMRMLGHSDRDVIAAMCPKKEYDWERIAKIARERPDLPASALPLYGVKQVNNIPVYDDIIEVDGIGTGMMLIRREVFDALRLAHPDWIQGGTGVHKNTVAYFGGVRNTDGISEDLAFCADVRALGKRVYACPWLRIGHTGNHEFVGHPLSTNM
;
A
#
# COMPACT_ATOMS: atom_id res chain seq x y z
N MET A 1 42.48 5.19 5.98
CA MET A 1 41.81 5.75 4.79
C MET A 1 40.84 4.69 4.32
N GLU A 2 39.66 4.58 4.91
CA GLU A 2 38.51 5.50 4.89
C GLU A 2 37.43 4.78 4.11
N GLY A 3 36.34 4.51 4.83
CA GLY A 3 35.15 3.84 4.34
C GLY A 3 34.12 3.84 5.46
N THR A 4 34.06 4.95 6.20
CA THR A 4 32.99 5.25 7.14
C THR A 4 31.76 5.47 6.27
N ALA A 5 31.03 4.40 5.96
CA ALA A 5 29.68 4.53 5.47
C ALA A 5 28.94 5.37 6.51
N MET A 6 28.66 6.63 6.18
CA MET A 6 27.73 7.47 6.92
C MET A 6 26.47 6.63 7.10
N ARG A 7 26.27 6.10 8.31
CA ARG A 7 24.93 5.69 8.75
C ARG A 7 24.16 6.98 8.80
N GLU A 8 23.47 7.32 7.72
CA GLU A 8 22.38 8.28 7.78
C GLU A 8 21.54 7.89 9.01
N SER A 9 21.40 8.84 9.93
CA SER A 9 20.52 8.66 11.08
C SER A 9 19.11 8.45 10.54
N ARG A 10 18.68 7.20 10.41
CA ARG A 10 17.34 6.86 9.91
C ARG A 10 16.34 7.55 10.82
N ASN A 11 15.60 8.50 10.25
CA ASN A 11 14.60 9.25 10.98
C ASN A 11 13.32 8.42 10.96
N PHE A 12 13.18 7.53 11.93
CA PHE A 12 11.97 6.73 12.08
C PHE A 12 10.82 7.60 12.62
N PRO A 13 9.56 7.28 12.27
CA PRO A 13 8.42 7.97 12.84
C PRO A 13 8.36 7.71 14.35
N ARG A 14 7.92 8.70 15.13
CA ARG A 14 7.68 8.51 16.57
C ARG A 14 6.64 7.40 16.82
N SER A 15 5.61 7.38 15.99
CA SER A 15 4.49 6.44 16.10
C SER A 15 3.77 6.29 14.76
N VAL A 16 3.29 5.07 14.51
CA VAL A 16 2.58 4.70 13.27
C VAL A 16 1.25 4.05 13.63
N CYS A 17 0.19 4.48 12.98
CA CYS A 17 -1.08 3.76 12.93
C CYS A 17 -1.08 2.86 11.70
N ILE A 18 -1.02 1.56 11.91
CA ILE A 18 -1.18 0.56 10.85
C ILE A 18 -2.67 0.41 10.59
N ALA A 19 -3.11 0.74 9.38
CA ALA A 19 -4.49 0.74 8.95
C ALA A 19 -4.71 -0.31 7.86
N THR A 20 -5.56 -1.30 8.14
CA THR A 20 -5.85 -2.37 7.19
C THR A 20 -7.34 -2.45 6.87
N PRO A 21 -7.76 -1.92 5.70
CA PRO A 21 -9.11 -2.14 5.23
C PRO A 21 -9.29 -3.63 4.90
N ALA A 22 -10.21 -4.29 5.59
CA ALA A 22 -10.45 -5.72 5.51
C ALA A 22 -11.95 -5.97 5.31
N TYR A 23 -12.39 -5.96 4.05
CA TYR A 23 -13.81 -6.09 3.65
C TYR A 23 -14.54 -7.19 4.42
N GLU A 24 -13.99 -8.41 4.40
CA GLU A 24 -14.61 -9.62 5.00
C GLU A 24 -14.28 -9.78 6.49
N GLY A 25 -13.54 -8.83 7.07
CA GLY A 25 -12.97 -8.99 8.41
C GLY A 25 -11.91 -10.09 8.49
N THR A 26 -11.33 -10.50 7.36
CA THR A 26 -10.28 -11.51 7.27
C THR A 26 -8.95 -10.86 6.87
N CYS A 27 -7.84 -11.55 7.12
CA CYS A 27 -6.52 -11.22 6.57
C CYS A 27 -5.92 -12.50 5.98
N LYS A 28 -5.13 -12.37 4.93
CA LYS A 28 -4.37 -13.51 4.40
C LYS A 28 -3.27 -13.89 5.40
N MET A 29 -2.95 -15.18 5.50
CA MET A 29 -1.88 -15.64 6.41
C MET A 29 -0.54 -14.98 6.10
N SER A 30 -0.23 -14.78 4.82
CA SER A 30 0.98 -14.08 4.36
C SER A 30 1.09 -12.63 4.85
N TYR A 31 -0.04 -11.95 5.04
CA TYR A 31 -0.10 -10.63 5.69
C TYR A 31 0.30 -10.73 7.16
N VAL A 32 -0.28 -11.67 7.90
CA VAL A 32 0.00 -11.86 9.35
C VAL A 32 1.47 -12.24 9.58
N GLU A 33 1.99 -13.15 8.76
CA GLU A 33 3.40 -13.57 8.76
C GLU A 33 4.35 -12.40 8.48
N SER A 34 3.93 -11.43 7.68
CA SER A 34 4.72 -10.22 7.38
C SER A 34 4.58 -9.14 8.47
N LEU A 35 3.40 -9.03 9.08
CA LEU A 35 3.08 -8.05 10.11
C LEU A 35 3.79 -8.32 11.43
N LEU A 36 3.83 -9.57 11.90
CA LEU A 36 4.43 -9.89 13.20
C LEU A 36 5.92 -9.50 13.29
N PRO A 37 6.79 -9.84 12.32
CA PRO A 37 8.18 -9.39 12.34
C PRO A 37 8.33 -7.86 12.23
N LEU A 38 7.44 -7.19 11.48
CA LEU A 38 7.43 -5.73 11.38
C LEU A 38 7.16 -5.10 12.76
N VAL A 39 6.10 -5.53 13.44
CA VAL A 39 5.74 -5.04 14.78
C VAL A 39 6.90 -5.22 15.76
N ILE A 40 7.55 -6.39 15.76
CA ILE A 40 8.73 -6.66 16.59
C ILE A 40 9.88 -5.68 16.27
N GLN A 41 10.16 -5.43 14.99
CA GLN A 41 11.21 -4.48 14.59
C GLN A 41 10.88 -3.04 14.96
N MET A 42 9.63 -2.62 14.79
CA MET A 42 9.14 -1.30 15.20
C MET A 42 9.28 -1.08 16.71
N MET A 43 8.86 -2.06 17.52
CA MET A 43 9.03 -2.01 18.98
C MET A 43 10.50 -1.91 19.39
N ARG A 44 11.40 -2.65 18.73
CA ARG A 44 12.86 -2.57 18.97
C ARG A 44 13.46 -1.21 18.62
N GLN A 45 12.84 -0.47 17.69
CA GLN A 45 13.22 0.89 17.34
C GLN A 45 12.47 1.95 18.18
N ASN A 46 11.72 1.55 19.21
CA ASN A 46 10.87 2.42 20.02
C ASN A 46 9.84 3.23 19.22
N ILE A 47 9.36 2.67 18.10
CA ILE A 47 8.28 3.27 17.31
C ILE A 47 6.96 2.86 17.97
N GLY A 48 6.13 3.84 18.35
CA GLY A 48 4.79 3.60 18.86
C GLY A 48 3.88 2.98 17.80
N ILE A 49 2.99 2.06 18.19
CA ILE A 49 2.16 1.30 17.25
C ILE A 49 0.70 1.44 17.65
N HIS A 50 -0.13 1.89 16.71
CA HIS A 50 -1.57 1.74 16.74
C HIS A 50 -1.99 0.80 15.61
N PHE A 51 -3.09 0.08 15.79
CA PHE A 51 -3.62 -0.80 14.77
C PHE A 51 -5.12 -0.58 14.62
N THR A 52 -5.59 -0.45 13.39
CA THR A 52 -7.01 -0.31 13.09
C THR A 52 -7.38 -1.09 11.84
N THR A 53 -8.61 -1.58 11.81
CA THR A 53 -9.19 -2.22 10.63
C THR A 53 -10.56 -1.63 10.36
N SER A 54 -10.99 -1.68 9.11
CA SER A 54 -12.36 -1.35 8.71
C SER A 54 -12.99 -2.56 8.02
N LYS A 55 -14.25 -2.86 8.36
CA LYS A 55 -15.07 -3.85 7.65
C LYS A 55 -16.09 -3.11 6.80
N GLY A 56 -16.41 -3.63 5.61
CA GLY A 56 -17.41 -3.02 4.76
C GLY A 56 -17.26 -3.38 3.29
N ALA A 57 -18.35 -3.23 2.54
CA ALA A 57 -18.44 -3.70 1.17
C ALA A 57 -17.62 -2.86 0.16
N LEU A 58 -17.16 -1.69 0.57
CA LEU A 58 -16.56 -0.71 -0.31
C LEU A 58 -15.21 -0.29 0.27
N VAL A 59 -14.16 -0.35 -0.56
CA VAL A 59 -12.79 -0.01 -0.16
C VAL A 59 -12.67 1.45 0.27
N VAL A 60 -13.28 2.37 -0.49
CA VAL A 60 -13.20 3.82 -0.26
C VAL A 60 -13.74 4.24 1.12
N PRO A 61 -14.98 3.90 1.51
CA PRO A 61 -15.47 4.18 2.86
C PRO A 61 -14.63 3.51 3.95
N GLY A 62 -14.12 2.29 3.71
CA GLY A 62 -13.24 1.59 4.64
C GLY A 62 -11.94 2.36 4.91
N ARG A 63 -11.25 2.79 3.85
CA ARG A 63 -10.05 3.63 3.94
C ARG A 63 -10.34 4.91 4.74
N ASN A 64 -11.42 5.62 4.43
CA ASN A 64 -11.77 6.85 5.13
C ASN A 64 -12.12 6.63 6.62
N LEU A 65 -12.72 5.49 6.99
CA LEU A 65 -12.91 5.11 8.40
C LEU A 65 -11.58 4.85 9.12
N CYS A 66 -10.61 4.21 8.46
CA CYS A 66 -9.28 4.04 9.02
C CYS A 66 -8.57 5.39 9.24
N VAL A 67 -8.69 6.34 8.30
CA VAL A 67 -8.16 7.70 8.48
C VAL A 67 -8.87 8.39 9.64
N ASP A 68 -10.19 8.27 9.77
CA ASP A 68 -10.95 8.86 10.87
C ASP A 68 -10.45 8.34 12.23
N TYR A 69 -10.26 7.02 12.37
CA TYR A 69 -9.66 6.44 13.57
C TYR A 69 -8.26 7.01 13.83
N PHE A 70 -7.40 7.03 12.82
CA PHE A 70 -6.04 7.56 12.93
C PHE A 70 -6.03 9.01 13.43
N LEU A 71 -6.86 9.87 12.85
CA LEU A 71 -6.89 11.29 13.18
C LEU A 71 -7.53 11.56 14.55
N ASN A 72 -8.62 10.87 14.87
CA ASN A 72 -9.45 11.20 16.04
C ASN A 72 -9.18 10.35 17.28
N ARG A 73 -8.53 9.18 17.13
CA ARG A 73 -8.35 8.19 18.22
C ARG A 73 -6.89 7.91 18.55
N THR A 74 -5.95 8.52 17.84
CA THR A 74 -4.52 8.33 18.05
C THR A 74 -3.78 9.64 17.94
N ASP A 75 -2.60 9.71 18.58
CA ASP A 75 -1.59 10.75 18.37
C ASP A 75 -0.48 10.29 17.41
N ALA A 76 -0.75 9.23 16.63
CA ALA A 76 0.24 8.64 15.73
C ALA A 76 0.75 9.66 14.70
N SER A 77 2.07 9.75 14.51
CA SER A 77 2.65 10.70 13.55
C SER A 77 2.40 10.34 12.08
N HIS A 78 2.20 9.05 11.81
CA HIS A 78 2.04 8.52 10.46
C HIS A 78 0.93 7.48 10.40
N LEU A 79 0.27 7.41 9.25
CA LEU A 79 -0.62 6.32 8.87
C LEU A 79 0.13 5.40 7.91
N LEU A 80 0.16 4.10 8.19
CA LEU A 80 0.64 3.07 7.28
C LEU A 80 -0.55 2.24 6.81
N PHE A 81 -1.06 2.54 5.62
CA PHE A 81 -2.04 1.69 4.96
C PHE A 81 -1.40 0.41 4.47
N ILE A 82 -2.04 -0.72 4.74
CA ILE A 82 -1.67 -2.03 4.19
C ILE A 82 -2.93 -2.82 3.91
N ASP A 83 -3.16 -3.19 2.65
CA ASP A 83 -4.24 -4.09 2.27
C ASP A 83 -4.05 -5.48 2.90
N ASN A 84 -5.15 -6.15 3.23
CA ASN A 84 -5.17 -7.38 4.03
C ASN A 84 -4.62 -8.64 3.30
N ASP A 85 -4.17 -8.49 2.06
CA ASP A 85 -3.67 -9.55 1.17
C ASP A 85 -2.25 -9.29 0.65
N MET A 86 -1.58 -8.29 1.21
CA MET A 86 -0.18 -7.97 0.92
C MET A 86 0.77 -8.79 1.81
N SER A 87 1.98 -9.01 1.31
CA SER A 87 3.08 -9.63 2.06
C SER A 87 4.40 -8.94 1.74
N TRP A 88 5.31 -8.88 2.70
CA TRP A 88 6.54 -8.09 2.61
C TRP A 88 7.63 -8.63 3.52
N ARG A 89 8.87 -8.19 3.32
CA ARG A 89 9.94 -8.38 4.29
C ARG A 89 9.95 -7.20 5.26
N ALA A 90 9.93 -7.47 6.56
CA ALA A 90 9.94 -6.43 7.58
C ALA A 90 11.12 -5.46 7.43
N THR A 91 12.30 -5.94 7.01
CA THR A 91 13.48 -5.09 6.75
C THR A 91 13.25 -4.04 5.68
N ASP A 92 12.51 -4.38 4.63
CA ASP A 92 12.28 -3.51 3.48
C ASP A 92 11.26 -2.43 3.83
N LEU A 93 10.25 -2.79 4.61
CA LEU A 93 9.25 -1.86 5.13
C LEU A 93 9.82 -0.98 6.26
N MET A 94 10.70 -1.49 7.11
CA MET A 94 11.46 -0.66 8.04
C MET A 94 12.34 0.34 7.30
N ARG A 95 12.92 -0.02 6.13
CA ARG A 95 13.63 0.97 5.31
C ARG A 95 12.69 2.08 4.83
N MET A 96 11.47 1.75 4.37
CA MET A 96 10.45 2.77 4.04
C MET A 96 10.13 3.67 5.23
N LEU A 97 9.95 3.11 6.43
CA LEU A 97 9.75 3.90 7.66
C LEU A 97 10.93 4.82 7.99
N GLY A 98 12.13 4.52 7.51
CA GLY A 98 13.31 5.39 7.67
C GLY A 98 13.25 6.69 6.87
N HIS A 99 12.32 6.82 5.92
CA HIS A 99 12.08 8.03 5.12
C HIS A 99 10.83 8.80 5.62
N SER A 100 10.57 8.78 6.93
CA SER A 100 9.37 9.38 7.53
C SER A 100 9.28 10.90 7.42
N ASP A 101 10.31 11.57 6.92
CA ASP A 101 10.28 13.00 6.63
C ASP A 101 9.51 13.34 5.34
N ARG A 102 9.24 12.36 4.48
CA ARG A 102 8.51 12.52 3.21
C ARG A 102 6.99 12.52 3.42
N ASP A 103 6.25 13.29 2.61
CA ASP A 103 4.79 13.42 2.74
C ASP A 103 4.06 12.08 2.54
N VAL A 104 4.30 11.42 1.41
CA VAL A 104 3.68 10.13 1.04
C VAL A 104 4.70 9.22 0.40
N ILE A 105 4.82 7.98 0.87
CA ILE A 105 5.67 6.95 0.27
C ILE A 105 4.86 5.67 0.11
N ALA A 106 4.88 5.04 -1.06
CA ALA A 106 4.15 3.80 -1.29
C ALA A 106 5.00 2.71 -1.96
N ALA A 107 4.56 1.46 -1.79
CA ALA A 107 5.16 0.32 -2.45
C ALA A 107 4.63 0.16 -3.88
N MET A 108 5.50 -0.34 -4.77
CA MET A 108 5.13 -0.68 -6.14
C MET A 108 4.49 -2.07 -6.16
N CYS A 109 3.19 -2.14 -5.88
CA CYS A 109 2.49 -3.42 -5.81
C CYS A 109 2.20 -4.00 -7.22
N PRO A 110 2.41 -5.31 -7.45
CA PRO A 110 1.99 -5.95 -8.69
C PRO A 110 0.46 -5.94 -8.79
N LYS A 111 -0.08 -5.88 -10.01
CA LYS A 111 -1.52 -6.07 -10.24
C LYS A 111 -1.85 -7.56 -10.12
N LYS A 112 -3.06 -7.88 -9.65
CA LYS A 112 -3.61 -9.24 -9.65
C LYS A 112 -4.07 -9.67 -11.06
N GLU A 113 -3.21 -9.46 -12.04
CA GLU A 113 -3.45 -9.76 -13.44
C GLU A 113 -2.24 -10.48 -14.01
N TYR A 114 -2.49 -11.53 -14.78
CA TYR A 114 -1.43 -12.22 -15.52
C TYR A 114 -1.01 -11.40 -16.74
N ASP A 115 0.28 -11.43 -17.00
CA ASP A 115 0.92 -10.96 -18.22
C ASP A 115 1.14 -12.15 -19.16
N TRP A 116 0.10 -12.51 -19.92
CA TRP A 116 0.11 -13.69 -20.77
C TRP A 116 1.19 -13.65 -21.86
N GLU A 117 1.54 -12.47 -22.36
CA GLU A 117 2.62 -12.32 -23.34
C GLU A 117 3.97 -12.68 -22.72
N ARG A 118 4.26 -12.15 -21.53
CA ARG A 118 5.47 -12.49 -20.79
C ARG A 118 5.50 -13.96 -20.36
N ILE A 119 4.38 -14.50 -19.89
CA ILE A 119 4.25 -15.92 -19.54
C ILE A 119 4.58 -16.78 -20.75
N ALA A 120 3.93 -16.53 -21.89
CA ALA A 120 4.13 -17.33 -23.10
C ALA A 120 5.58 -17.24 -23.62
N LYS A 121 6.22 -16.08 -23.52
CA LYS A 121 7.64 -15.92 -23.86
C LYS A 121 8.53 -16.77 -22.95
N ILE A 122 8.41 -16.61 -21.63
CA ILE A 122 9.26 -17.30 -20.65
C ILE A 122 9.02 -18.81 -20.69
N ALA A 123 7.79 -19.27 -20.83
CA ALA A 123 7.48 -20.70 -20.92
C ALA A 123 8.13 -21.36 -22.15
N ARG A 124 8.26 -20.65 -23.28
CA ARG A 124 8.99 -21.15 -24.46
C ARG A 124 10.50 -21.16 -24.27
N GLU A 125 11.05 -20.12 -23.63
CA GLU A 125 12.49 -19.98 -23.39
C GLU A 125 12.99 -20.92 -22.26
N ARG A 126 12.13 -21.22 -21.30
CA ARG A 126 12.42 -21.96 -20.06
C ARG A 126 11.31 -22.96 -19.73
N PRO A 127 11.14 -24.03 -20.55
CA PRO A 127 10.08 -25.02 -20.37
C PRO A 127 10.26 -25.88 -19.10
N ASP A 128 11.44 -25.83 -18.48
CA ASP A 128 11.79 -26.51 -17.23
C ASP A 128 11.27 -25.79 -15.98
N LEU A 129 10.76 -24.55 -16.10
CA LEU A 129 10.31 -23.79 -14.93
C LEU A 129 9.07 -24.43 -14.29
N PRO A 130 9.08 -24.67 -12.97
CA PRO A 130 7.91 -25.18 -12.28
C PRO A 130 6.80 -24.11 -12.24
N ALA A 131 5.54 -24.56 -12.22
CA ALA A 131 4.38 -23.68 -12.10
C ALA A 131 4.44 -22.76 -10.87
N SER A 132 5.12 -23.20 -9.81
CA SER A 132 5.35 -22.39 -8.59
C SER A 132 6.16 -21.12 -8.82
N ALA A 133 6.88 -21.00 -9.94
CA ALA A 133 7.62 -19.79 -10.29
C ALA A 133 6.74 -18.74 -11.00
N LEU A 134 5.55 -19.12 -11.47
CA LEU A 134 4.63 -18.24 -12.21
C LEU A 134 4.33 -16.91 -11.49
N PRO A 135 4.11 -16.86 -10.16
CA PRO A 135 3.86 -15.59 -9.46
C PRO A 135 5.00 -14.57 -9.54
N LEU A 136 6.24 -15.00 -9.84
CA LEU A 136 7.41 -14.11 -9.89
C LEU A 136 7.60 -13.44 -11.26
N TYR A 137 7.21 -14.12 -12.33
CA TYR A 137 7.44 -13.64 -13.70
C TYR A 137 6.17 -13.41 -14.50
N GLY A 138 5.03 -13.95 -14.06
CA GLY A 138 3.80 -13.97 -14.83
C GLY A 138 2.81 -12.86 -14.50
N VAL A 139 3.12 -11.96 -13.57
CA VAL A 139 2.19 -10.90 -13.15
C VAL A 139 2.52 -9.56 -13.81
N LYS A 140 1.47 -8.76 -14.09
CA LYS A 140 1.65 -7.37 -14.51
C LYS A 140 2.21 -6.55 -13.36
N GLN A 141 3.42 -6.03 -13.57
CA GLN A 141 4.14 -5.20 -12.63
C GLN A 141 5.02 -4.21 -13.38
N VAL A 142 5.49 -3.18 -12.70
CA VAL A 142 6.51 -2.30 -13.27
C VAL A 142 7.81 -3.11 -13.40
N ASN A 143 8.35 -3.16 -14.61
CA ASN A 143 9.58 -3.89 -14.92
C ASN A 143 10.64 -2.91 -15.43
N ASN A 144 11.90 -3.33 -15.43
CA ASN A 144 13.03 -2.59 -16.02
C ASN A 144 13.25 -1.19 -15.42
N ILE A 145 12.84 -0.99 -14.17
CA ILE A 145 13.31 0.18 -13.43
C ILE A 145 14.81 0.01 -13.17
N PRO A 146 15.62 1.07 -13.34
CA PRO A 146 16.99 1.09 -12.83
C PRO A 146 17.03 0.63 -11.37
N VAL A 147 18.15 0.03 -10.96
CA VAL A 147 18.36 -0.24 -9.54
C VAL A 147 18.51 1.11 -8.85
N TYR A 148 17.54 1.44 -8.01
CA TYR A 148 17.56 2.65 -7.19
C TYR A 148 17.83 2.26 -5.74
N ASP A 149 18.85 2.91 -5.16
CA ASP A 149 19.18 2.79 -3.75
C ASP A 149 18.42 3.80 -2.87
N ASP A 150 17.46 4.52 -3.43
CA ASP A 150 16.62 5.47 -2.71
C ASP A 150 15.20 5.51 -3.30
N ILE A 151 14.31 6.27 -2.65
CA ILE A 151 12.95 6.52 -3.11
C ILE A 151 12.95 7.31 -4.42
N ILE A 152 11.87 7.18 -5.19
CA ILE A 152 11.70 7.88 -6.47
C ILE A 152 10.43 8.73 -6.39
N GLU A 153 10.50 10.00 -6.74
CA GLU A 153 9.32 10.85 -6.87
C GLU A 153 8.45 10.38 -8.05
N VAL A 154 7.13 10.26 -7.84
CA VAL A 154 6.19 9.77 -8.84
C VAL A 154 4.93 10.61 -8.88
N ASP A 155 4.24 10.58 -10.02
CA ASP A 155 3.00 11.35 -10.18
C ASP A 155 1.81 10.77 -9.41
N GLY A 156 1.81 9.45 -9.22
CA GLY A 156 0.78 8.71 -8.49
C GLY A 156 1.14 7.23 -8.36
N ILE A 157 0.63 6.61 -7.30
CA ILE A 157 0.91 5.22 -6.94
C ILE A 157 -0.27 4.64 -6.14
N GLY A 158 -0.50 3.32 -6.27
CA GLY A 158 -1.58 2.63 -5.57
C GLY A 158 -1.42 2.63 -4.04
N THR A 159 -2.51 2.50 -3.32
CA THR A 159 -2.55 2.56 -1.84
C THR A 159 -2.53 1.18 -1.16
N GLY A 160 -2.10 0.15 -1.90
CA GLY A 160 -1.99 -1.21 -1.37
C GLY A 160 -1.01 -1.33 -0.19
N MET A 161 0.06 -0.53 -0.21
CA MET A 161 0.91 -0.26 0.94
C MET A 161 1.45 1.16 0.85
N MET A 162 1.02 2.05 1.75
CA MET A 162 1.34 3.48 1.68
C MET A 162 1.54 4.08 3.08
N LEU A 163 2.69 4.70 3.30
CA LEU A 163 3.01 5.51 4.46
C LEU A 163 2.67 6.97 4.18
N ILE A 164 1.87 7.59 5.04
CA ILE A 164 1.37 8.95 4.89
C ILE A 164 1.61 9.72 6.19
N ARG A 165 2.23 10.89 6.08
CA ARG A 165 2.39 11.81 7.20
C ARG A 165 1.05 12.38 7.65
N ARG A 166 0.84 12.53 8.97
CA ARG A 166 -0.39 13.12 9.52
C ARG A 166 -0.72 14.46 8.89
N GLU A 167 0.30 15.31 8.70
CA GLU A 167 0.16 16.67 8.19
C GLU A 167 -0.35 16.72 6.74
N VAL A 168 -0.29 15.61 5.99
CA VAL A 168 -0.92 15.50 4.67
C VAL A 168 -2.44 15.56 4.80
N PHE A 169 -3.02 14.82 5.75
CA PHE A 169 -4.46 14.84 5.99
C PHE A 169 -4.92 16.17 6.57
N ASP A 170 -4.14 16.78 7.46
CA ASP A 170 -4.45 18.10 8.01
C ASP A 170 -4.49 19.16 6.91
N ALA A 171 -3.51 19.14 5.98
CA ALA A 171 -3.47 20.04 4.84
C ALA A 171 -4.65 19.83 3.88
N LEU A 172 -4.98 18.57 3.56
CA LEU A 172 -6.14 18.23 2.73
C LEU A 172 -7.45 18.69 3.38
N ARG A 173 -7.62 18.46 4.68
CA ARG A 173 -8.81 18.89 5.43
C ARG A 173 -8.96 20.41 5.42
N LEU A 174 -7.86 21.14 5.58
CA LEU A 174 -7.85 22.60 5.58
C LEU A 174 -8.19 23.17 4.20
N ALA A 175 -7.61 22.60 3.14
CA ALA A 175 -7.87 23.03 1.77
C ALA A 175 -9.28 22.66 1.28
N HIS A 176 -9.85 21.58 1.83
CA HIS A 176 -11.12 21.02 1.39
C HIS A 176 -12.06 20.70 2.55
N PRO A 177 -12.58 21.74 3.25
CA PRO A 177 -13.52 21.56 4.35
C PRO A 177 -14.87 20.97 3.91
N ASP A 178 -15.18 21.04 2.61
CA ASP A 178 -16.39 20.53 1.97
C ASP A 178 -16.40 19.01 1.75
N TRP A 179 -15.26 18.31 1.95
CA TRP A 179 -15.19 16.84 1.80
C TRP A 179 -15.80 16.05 2.96
N ILE A 180 -16.47 16.72 3.90
CA ILE A 180 -17.19 16.08 4.99
C ILE A 180 -18.39 15.32 4.44
N GLN A 181 -18.44 14.02 4.72
CA GLN A 181 -19.50 13.14 4.29
C GLN A 181 -20.70 13.26 5.24
N GLY A 182 -21.86 13.56 4.66
CA GLY A 182 -23.14 13.64 5.38
C GLY A 182 -23.75 12.27 5.73
N GLY A 183 -23.03 11.17 5.53
CA GLY A 183 -23.53 9.78 5.66
C GLY A 183 -24.16 9.43 7.02
N THR A 184 -24.63 8.20 7.15
CA THR A 184 -25.27 7.70 8.39
C THR A 184 -24.34 6.75 9.17
N GLY A 185 -24.70 6.48 10.43
CA GLY A 185 -23.99 5.54 11.28
C GLY A 185 -22.50 5.91 11.45
N VAL A 186 -21.62 4.92 11.25
CA VAL A 186 -20.18 5.05 11.43
C VAL A 186 -19.51 5.99 10.42
N HIS A 187 -20.16 6.28 9.30
CA HIS A 187 -19.62 7.17 8.25
C HIS A 187 -20.00 8.65 8.45
N LYS A 188 -20.91 8.94 9.39
CA LYS A 188 -21.38 10.30 9.63
C LYS A 188 -20.23 11.20 10.07
N ASN A 189 -20.08 12.35 9.41
CA ASN A 189 -19.05 13.37 9.67
C ASN A 189 -17.61 12.90 9.41
N THR A 190 -17.40 11.80 8.70
CA THR A 190 -16.07 11.39 8.20
C THR A 190 -15.67 12.23 6.99
N VAL A 191 -14.38 12.37 6.70
CA VAL A 191 -13.93 13.05 5.47
C VAL A 191 -13.54 12.07 4.38
N ALA A 192 -13.97 12.40 3.17
CA ALA A 192 -13.67 11.64 1.96
C ALA A 192 -12.28 12.01 1.41
N TYR A 193 -11.21 11.56 2.09
CA TYR A 193 -9.84 11.73 1.59
C TYR A 193 -9.59 10.85 0.36
N PHE A 194 -10.06 9.60 0.42
CA PHE A 194 -10.07 8.69 -0.72
C PHE A 194 -11.45 8.73 -1.37
N GLY A 195 -11.54 9.09 -2.66
CA GLY A 195 -12.78 9.14 -3.44
C GLY A 195 -13.64 10.42 -3.28
N GLY A 196 -14.79 10.44 -3.97
CA GLY A 196 -15.75 11.57 -4.00
C GLY A 196 -16.21 11.92 -5.43
N VAL A 197 -16.83 13.09 -5.61
CA VAL A 197 -17.25 13.64 -6.94
C VAL A 197 -16.05 13.81 -7.89
N ARG A 198 -14.82 13.74 -7.36
CA ARG A 198 -13.56 13.88 -8.09
C ARG A 198 -13.12 12.60 -8.80
N ASN A 199 -13.80 11.48 -8.54
CA ASN A 199 -13.52 10.19 -9.19
C ASN A 199 -14.38 9.95 -10.44
N THR A 200 -14.88 11.01 -11.08
CA THR A 200 -15.80 10.94 -12.22
C THR A 200 -15.14 10.49 -13.53
N ASP A 201 -13.83 10.68 -13.66
CA ASP A 201 -13.10 10.43 -14.91
C ASP A 201 -12.54 8.99 -15.02
N GLY A 202 -13.01 8.08 -14.16
CA GLY A 202 -12.53 6.69 -14.12
C GLY A 202 -11.12 6.52 -13.54
N ILE A 203 -10.58 7.56 -12.91
CA ILE A 203 -9.34 7.50 -12.12
C ILE A 203 -9.61 6.66 -10.87
N SER A 204 -8.62 5.88 -10.40
CA SER A 204 -8.76 5.15 -9.13
C SER A 204 -8.66 6.10 -7.94
N GLU A 205 -9.28 5.75 -6.82
CA GLU A 205 -9.27 6.57 -5.59
C GLU A 205 -7.85 6.89 -5.10
N ASP A 206 -6.92 5.97 -5.36
CA ASP A 206 -5.51 6.07 -4.99
C ASP A 206 -4.79 7.18 -5.77
N LEU A 207 -5.03 7.21 -7.08
CA LEU A 207 -4.42 8.18 -7.97
C LEU A 207 -5.07 9.56 -7.79
N ALA A 208 -6.38 9.60 -7.52
CA ALA A 208 -7.06 10.83 -7.13
C ALA A 208 -6.45 11.42 -5.85
N PHE A 209 -6.27 10.60 -4.79
CA PHE A 209 -5.61 11.03 -3.56
C PHE A 209 -4.18 11.57 -3.83
N CYS A 210 -3.39 10.86 -4.65
CA CYS A 210 -2.05 11.33 -5.02
C CYS A 210 -2.09 12.70 -5.74
N ALA A 211 -3.05 12.90 -6.64
CA ALA A 211 -3.23 14.17 -7.34
C ALA A 211 -3.60 15.30 -6.38
N ASP A 212 -4.49 15.06 -5.41
CA ASP A 212 -4.87 16.04 -4.40
C ASP A 212 -3.68 16.45 -3.53
N VAL A 213 -2.90 15.47 -3.08
CA VAL A 213 -1.67 15.71 -2.30
C VAL A 213 -0.72 16.61 -3.08
N ARG A 214 -0.51 16.31 -4.37
CA ARG A 214 0.36 17.10 -5.23
C ARG A 214 -0.18 18.49 -5.55
N ALA A 215 -1.50 18.66 -5.66
CA ALA A 215 -2.13 19.96 -5.83
C ALA A 215 -1.84 20.92 -4.66
N LEU A 216 -1.54 20.38 -3.47
CA LEU A 216 -1.07 21.14 -2.30
C LEU A 216 0.45 21.37 -2.27
N GLY A 217 1.18 21.05 -3.34
CA GLY A 217 2.63 21.17 -3.42
C GLY A 217 3.40 20.10 -2.64
N LYS A 218 2.73 19.05 -2.18
CA LYS A 218 3.33 17.91 -1.48
C LYS A 218 3.79 16.84 -2.46
N ARG A 219 4.71 15.96 -2.03
CA ARG A 219 5.36 15.00 -2.94
C ARG A 219 5.01 13.54 -2.62
N VAL A 220 4.88 12.75 -3.67
CA VAL A 220 4.56 11.31 -3.60
C VAL A 220 5.76 10.53 -4.09
N TYR A 221 6.14 9.49 -3.33
CA TYR A 221 7.34 8.70 -3.62
C TYR A 221 7.03 7.20 -3.71
N ALA A 222 7.81 6.48 -4.51
CA ALA A 222 7.79 5.03 -4.64
C ALA A 222 9.02 4.40 -3.99
N CYS A 223 8.86 3.20 -3.41
CA CYS A 223 9.94 2.37 -2.87
C CYS A 223 10.36 1.27 -3.87
N PRO A 224 11.41 1.46 -4.68
CA PRO A 224 11.82 0.51 -5.71
C PRO A 224 12.44 -0.78 -5.16
N TRP A 225 12.99 -0.75 -3.94
CA TRP A 225 13.59 -1.94 -3.30
C TRP A 225 12.57 -2.88 -2.65
N LEU A 226 11.34 -2.42 -2.44
CA LEU A 226 10.40 -3.08 -1.55
C LEU A 226 9.73 -4.26 -2.27
N ARG A 227 10.08 -5.48 -1.88
CA ARG A 227 9.47 -6.69 -2.43
C ARG A 227 8.09 -6.92 -1.80
N ILE A 228 7.05 -6.82 -2.63
CA ILE A 228 5.65 -7.10 -2.26
C ILE A 228 5.15 -8.37 -2.92
N GLY A 229 4.46 -9.22 -2.16
CA GLY A 229 3.53 -10.22 -2.69
C GLY A 229 2.10 -9.75 -2.55
N HIS A 230 1.27 -9.96 -3.57
CA HIS A 230 -0.13 -9.54 -3.60
C HIS A 230 -1.03 -10.76 -3.82
N THR A 231 -1.76 -11.17 -2.77
CA THR A 231 -2.46 -12.45 -2.75
C THR A 231 -3.83 -12.35 -3.40
N GLY A 232 -4.04 -13.04 -4.52
CA GLY A 232 -5.34 -13.17 -5.18
C GLY A 232 -6.10 -14.44 -4.78
N ASN A 233 -7.35 -14.54 -5.27
CA ASN A 233 -8.12 -15.78 -5.26
C ASN A 233 -8.18 -16.31 -6.70
N HIS A 234 -8.05 -17.63 -6.88
CA HIS A 234 -8.28 -18.30 -8.16
C HIS A 234 -9.25 -19.45 -7.96
N GLU A 235 -10.32 -19.46 -8.77
CA GLU A 235 -11.20 -20.61 -8.87
C GLU A 235 -10.60 -21.62 -9.86
N PHE A 236 -10.50 -22.88 -9.45
CA PHE A 236 -10.08 -23.97 -10.32
C PHE A 236 -11.32 -24.69 -10.82
N VAL A 237 -11.70 -24.41 -12.07
CA VAL A 237 -12.89 -24.98 -12.71
C VAL A 237 -12.49 -26.19 -13.54
N GLY A 238 -13.21 -27.30 -13.37
CA GLY A 238 -13.09 -28.49 -14.22
C GLY A 238 -14.45 -28.88 -14.79
N HIS A 239 -14.52 -29.14 -16.08
CA HIS A 239 -15.72 -29.69 -16.72
C HIS A 239 -15.36 -31.02 -17.40
N PRO A 240 -15.89 -32.17 -16.95
CA PRO A 240 -15.46 -33.49 -17.43
C PRO A 240 -15.76 -33.76 -18.91
N LEU A 241 -16.59 -32.93 -19.55
CA LEU A 241 -16.90 -33.01 -20.99
C LEU A 241 -16.11 -32.01 -21.86
N SER A 242 -15.28 -31.13 -21.28
CA SER A 242 -14.52 -30.12 -22.04
C SER A 242 -13.13 -30.64 -22.44
N THR A 243 -13.06 -31.79 -23.09
CA THR A 243 -11.78 -32.47 -23.42
C THR A 243 -11.20 -32.13 -24.79
N ASN A 244 -11.76 -31.20 -25.56
CA ASN A 244 -11.21 -30.79 -26.86
C ASN A 244 -11.55 -29.33 -27.21
N MET A 245 -10.97 -28.35 -26.51
CA MET A 245 -10.89 -26.97 -27.01
C MET A 245 -9.45 -26.53 -27.12
#